data_AF-A0A150UEW7-F1
#
_entry.id   AF-A0A150UEW7-F1
#
_cell.length_a   1.000
_cell.length_b   1.000
_cell.length_c   1.000
_cell.angle_alpha   90.00
_cell.angle_beta   90.00
_cell.angle_gamma   90.00
#
_symmetry.space_group_name_H-M   'P 1'
#
loop_
_entity.id
_entity.type
_entity.pdbx_description
1 polymer ?
#
loop_
_entity_poly.entity_id
_entity_poly.type
_entity_poly.pdbx_seq_one_letter_code
_entity_poly.pdbx_strand_id
1 'polypeptide(L)'
;MKNKAASVGYTMNRSAGPLSAIRVKPAAGNPRRGWLTAGSLTIPVALGRGGILANKREGDGGTPRGSFHPRRLWWRGDRHSRPQSFLPARTITAADAWCEDPRDRHYNQGIRLGEGQGGDRLKRTDHLYDFIIEIDHNTRPRIAGRGSAVFLHL
;
A
#
# COMPACT_ATOMS: atom_id res chain seq x y z
N MET A 1 -5.89 -25.04 -20.63
CA MET A 1 -4.91 -25.34 -19.56
C MET A 1 -5.29 -24.49 -18.34
N LYS A 2 -5.75 -25.13 -17.25
CA LYS A 2 -6.27 -24.43 -16.06
C LYS A 2 -5.11 -24.14 -15.10
N ASN A 3 -4.71 -22.88 -14.97
CA ASN A 3 -3.71 -22.45 -13.98
C ASN A 3 -4.33 -22.47 -12.58
N LYS A 4 -4.04 -23.52 -11.80
CA LYS A 4 -4.27 -23.54 -10.35
C LYS A 4 -3.28 -22.57 -9.71
N ALA A 5 -3.74 -21.40 -9.29
CA ALA A 5 -2.99 -20.56 -8.36
C ALA A 5 -2.89 -21.31 -7.03
N ALA A 6 -1.71 -21.84 -6.73
CA ALA A 6 -1.42 -22.43 -5.43
C ALA A 6 -1.38 -21.31 -4.39
N SER A 7 -2.41 -21.21 -3.56
CA SER A 7 -2.36 -20.44 -2.32
C SER A 7 -1.39 -21.15 -1.36
N VAL A 8 -0.13 -20.74 -1.39
CA VAL A 8 0.86 -21.21 -0.41
C VAL A 8 0.45 -20.64 0.94
N GLY A 9 -0.11 -21.50 1.80
CA GLY A 9 -0.44 -21.15 3.17
C GLY A 9 0.84 -20.91 3.98
N TYR A 10 1.05 -19.69 4.44
CA TYR A 10 2.15 -19.39 5.36
C TYR A 10 1.79 -19.91 6.75
N THR A 11 2.69 -20.72 7.34
CA THR A 11 2.50 -21.25 8.69
C THR A 11 2.60 -20.09 9.69
N MET A 12 1.46 -19.75 10.30
CA MET A 12 1.34 -18.70 11.30
C MET A 12 1.85 -19.21 12.65
N ASN A 13 3.16 -19.14 12.90
CA ASN A 13 3.67 -19.32 14.27
C ASN A 13 3.43 -18.03 15.06
N ARG A 14 2.29 -17.94 15.74
CA ARG A 14 1.90 -16.77 16.56
C ARG A 14 2.80 -16.71 17.80
N SER A 15 3.91 -15.97 17.73
CA SER A 15 4.59 -15.51 18.94
C SER A 15 3.73 -14.42 19.61
N ALA A 16 3.55 -14.52 20.92
CA ALA A 16 2.55 -13.78 21.69
C ALA A 16 2.93 -12.32 22.04
N GLY A 17 4.01 -11.79 21.45
CA GLY A 17 4.44 -10.40 21.66
C GLY A 17 3.83 -9.42 20.65
N PRO A 18 3.63 -8.15 21.00
CA PRO A 18 3.21 -7.14 20.03
C PRO A 18 4.26 -7.02 18.92
N LEU A 19 3.80 -7.01 17.67
CA LEU A 19 4.66 -6.82 16.51
C LEU A 19 5.27 -5.40 16.56
N SER A 20 6.58 -5.30 16.75
CA SER A 20 7.26 -4.00 16.84
C SER A 20 7.58 -3.35 15.49
N ALA A 21 7.79 -4.16 14.45
CA ALA A 21 8.08 -3.67 13.11
C ALA A 21 7.76 -4.71 12.02
N ILE A 22 7.41 -4.19 10.84
CA ILE A 22 7.41 -4.94 9.57
C ILE A 22 8.65 -4.50 8.80
N ARG A 23 9.45 -5.45 8.33
CA ARG A 23 10.66 -5.18 7.54
C ARG A 23 10.47 -5.68 6.13
N VAL A 24 10.68 -4.80 5.16
CA VAL A 24 10.67 -5.15 3.73
C VAL A 24 12.08 -5.02 3.18
N LYS A 25 12.59 -6.08 2.55
CA LYS A 25 13.93 -6.13 1.92
C LYS A 25 13.82 -6.62 0.48
N PRO A 26 14.71 -6.16 -0.42
CA PRO A 26 14.74 -6.68 -1.78
C PRO A 26 15.20 -8.15 -1.77
N ALA A 27 14.67 -8.95 -2.69
CA ALA A 27 15.17 -10.29 -2.97
C ALA A 27 16.40 -10.23 -3.88
N ALA A 28 17.23 -11.26 -3.85
CA ALA A 28 18.37 -11.36 -4.77
C ALA A 28 17.90 -11.48 -6.24
N GLY A 29 18.66 -10.89 -7.16
CA GLY A 29 18.46 -11.01 -8.61
C GLY A 29 17.37 -10.10 -9.19
N ASN A 30 16.16 -10.10 -8.64
CA ASN A 30 15.05 -9.30 -9.18
C ASN A 30 14.65 -8.15 -8.24
N PRO A 31 14.94 -6.88 -8.58
CA PRO A 31 14.66 -5.73 -7.71
C PRO A 31 13.16 -5.46 -7.51
N ARG A 32 12.29 -6.06 -8.33
CA ARG A 32 10.83 -5.95 -8.23
C ARG A 32 10.23 -6.95 -7.24
N ARG A 33 11.05 -7.79 -6.63
CA ARG A 33 10.64 -8.78 -5.64
C ARG A 33 11.32 -8.48 -4.32
N GLY A 34 10.60 -8.75 -3.23
CA GLY A 34 11.11 -8.58 -1.89
C GLY A 34 10.60 -9.64 -0.93
N TRP A 35 11.06 -9.52 0.30
CA TRP A 35 10.60 -10.28 1.45
C TRP A 35 10.09 -9.31 2.51
N LEU A 36 8.86 -9.55 2.95
CA LEU A 36 8.28 -8.91 4.13
C LEU A 36 8.43 -9.85 5.30
N THR A 37 9.07 -9.38 6.36
CA THR A 37 9.23 -10.09 7.63
C THR A 37 8.49 -9.35 8.73
N ALA A 38 7.61 -10.05 9.43
CA ALA A 38 6.80 -9.57 10.54
C ALA A 38 6.85 -10.63 11.67
N GLY A 39 7.70 -10.41 12.68
CA GLY A 39 7.97 -11.42 13.69
C GLY A 39 8.59 -12.67 13.05
N SER A 40 7.99 -13.84 13.29
CA SER A 40 8.34 -15.13 12.67
C SER A 40 7.80 -15.31 11.25
N LEU A 41 6.85 -14.48 10.82
CA LEU A 41 6.25 -14.57 9.48
C LEU A 41 7.18 -13.92 8.45
N THR A 42 7.52 -14.66 7.39
CA THR A 42 8.20 -14.10 6.21
C THR A 42 7.45 -14.50 4.96
N ILE A 43 7.05 -13.51 4.15
CA ILE A 43 6.29 -13.68 2.92
C ILE A 43 6.96 -12.95 1.75
N PRO A 44 6.89 -13.47 0.52
CA PRO A 44 7.31 -12.75 -0.67
C PRO A 44 6.37 -11.58 -0.93
N VAL A 45 6.94 -10.48 -1.41
CA VAL A 45 6.18 -9.28 -1.81
C VAL A 45 6.62 -8.77 -3.17
N ALA A 46 5.70 -8.07 -3.83
CA ALA A 46 6.04 -7.26 -5.00
C ALA A 46 6.57 -5.90 -4.55
N LEU A 47 7.58 -5.41 -5.26
CA LEU A 47 8.13 -4.07 -5.11
C LEU A 47 7.90 -3.31 -6.42
N GLY A 48 8.03 -1.99 -6.34
CA GLY A 48 7.95 -1.14 -7.53
C GLY A 48 8.92 -1.60 -8.63
N ARG A 49 8.58 -1.32 -9.89
CA ARG A 49 9.40 -1.68 -11.06
C ARG A 49 10.85 -1.18 -10.97
N GLY A 50 11.09 -0.08 -10.27
CA GLY A 50 12.40 0.51 -10.00
C GLY A 50 13.09 0.00 -8.72
N GLY A 51 12.50 -0.99 -8.04
CA GLY A 51 12.99 -1.52 -6.76
C GLY A 51 12.86 -0.54 -5.61
N ILE A 52 13.69 -0.71 -4.57
CA ILE A 52 13.71 0.17 -3.40
C ILE A 52 14.63 1.37 -3.65
N LEU A 53 14.10 2.59 -3.53
CA LEU A 53 14.82 3.83 -3.84
C LEU A 53 14.92 4.75 -2.62
N ALA A 54 16.14 5.23 -2.33
CA ALA A 54 16.37 6.24 -1.30
C ALA A 54 15.82 7.62 -1.69
N ASN A 55 16.08 8.04 -2.93
CA ASN A 55 15.63 9.32 -3.47
C ASN A 55 14.41 9.12 -4.37
N LYS A 56 13.33 8.57 -3.81
CA LYS A 56 12.08 8.34 -4.55
C LYS A 56 11.54 9.65 -5.12
N ARG A 57 11.12 9.59 -6.39
CA ARG A 57 10.40 10.62 -7.12
C ARG A 57 9.14 10.06 -7.75
N GLU A 58 8.25 10.94 -8.17
CA GLU A 58 7.06 10.55 -8.92
C GLU A 58 7.45 9.96 -10.29
N GLY A 59 6.72 8.95 -10.75
CA GLY A 59 6.99 8.28 -12.03
C GLY A 59 8.18 7.31 -12.08
N ASP A 60 9.08 7.33 -11.08
CA ASP A 60 10.23 6.42 -11.02
C ASP A 60 9.86 4.93 -10.87
N GLY A 61 8.63 4.68 -10.42
CA GLY A 61 8.11 3.34 -10.16
C GLY A 61 8.84 2.59 -9.04
N GLY A 62 9.54 3.28 -8.13
CA GLY A 62 10.22 2.68 -6.99
C GLY A 62 9.38 2.66 -5.71
N THR A 63 9.69 1.70 -4.85
CA THR A 63 9.23 1.65 -3.45
C THR A 63 10.15 2.54 -2.61
N PRO A 64 9.62 3.47 -1.79
CA PRO A 64 10.48 4.35 -1.02
C PRO A 64 11.25 3.59 0.06
N ARG A 65 12.55 3.87 0.19
CA ARG A 65 13.37 3.42 1.31
C ARG A 65 13.12 4.35 2.50
N GLY A 66 12.80 3.78 3.65
CA GLY A 66 12.62 4.55 4.87
C GLY A 66 11.98 3.72 5.97
N SER A 67 11.69 4.39 7.09
CA SER A 67 10.79 3.87 8.12
C SER A 67 9.51 4.67 8.05
N PHE A 68 8.38 3.97 7.98
CA PHE A 68 7.07 4.57 7.81
C PHE A 68 6.09 3.98 8.82
N HIS A 69 5.15 4.80 9.28
CA HIS A 69 4.07 4.39 10.15
C HIS A 69 2.83 4.07 9.33
N PRO A 70 2.21 2.89 9.50
CA PRO A 70 0.86 2.64 9.03
C PRO A 70 -0.13 3.62 9.67
N ARG A 71 -0.98 4.25 8.85
CA ARG A 71 -1.89 5.32 9.26
C ARG A 71 -3.34 4.84 9.31
N ARG A 72 -3.78 4.18 8.26
CA ARG A 72 -5.17 3.78 8.07
C ARG A 72 -5.25 2.60 7.12
N LEU A 73 -6.12 1.65 7.44
CA LEU A 73 -6.53 0.59 6.54
C LEU A 73 -7.79 1.02 5.79
N TRP A 74 -7.75 0.94 4.48
CA TRP A 74 -8.91 1.10 3.61
C TRP A 74 -9.28 -0.26 3.03
N TRP A 75 -10.57 -0.56 2.95
CA TRP A 75 -11.02 -1.84 2.39
C TRP A 75 -12.27 -1.74 1.53
N ARG A 76 -12.42 -2.67 0.59
CA ARG A 76 -13.62 -2.84 -0.24
C ARG A 76 -14.73 -3.55 0.54
N GLY A 77 -15.52 -2.77 1.27
CA GLY A 77 -16.66 -3.28 2.05
C GLY A 77 -17.76 -3.91 1.19
N ASP A 78 -17.80 -3.62 -0.11
CA ASP A 78 -18.68 -4.27 -1.08
C ASP A 78 -18.18 -5.66 -1.54
N ARG A 79 -16.93 -6.03 -1.20
CA ARG A 79 -16.31 -7.32 -1.56
C ARG A 79 -15.98 -8.18 -0.35
N HIS A 80 -15.58 -7.55 0.75
CA HIS A 80 -15.02 -8.22 1.91
C HIS A 80 -15.61 -7.67 3.21
N SER A 81 -15.70 -8.54 4.22
CA SER A 81 -16.04 -8.14 5.59
C SER A 81 -14.97 -7.22 6.17
N ARG A 82 -15.36 -6.44 7.20
CA ARG A 82 -14.42 -5.56 7.90
C ARG A 82 -13.21 -6.36 8.44
N PRO A 83 -11.98 -6.01 8.07
CA PRO A 83 -10.78 -6.69 8.55
C PRO A 83 -10.56 -6.44 10.04
N GLN A 84 -10.08 -7.47 10.75
CA GLN A 84 -9.61 -7.33 12.13
C GLN A 84 -8.25 -6.64 12.13
N SER A 85 -8.18 -5.44 12.69
CA SER A 85 -6.96 -4.64 12.73
C SER A 85 -7.00 -3.65 13.90
N PHE A 86 -5.81 -3.33 14.43
CA PHE A 86 -5.62 -2.23 15.38
C PHE A 86 -5.55 -0.87 14.69
N LEU A 87 -5.40 -0.82 13.37
CA LEU A 87 -5.42 0.43 12.63
C LEU A 87 -6.83 0.99 12.52
N PRO A 88 -6.99 2.33 12.52
CA PRO A 88 -8.21 2.95 12.04
C PRO A 88 -8.55 2.38 10.66
N ALA A 89 -9.76 1.85 10.52
CA ALA A 89 -10.20 1.22 9.29
C ALA A 89 -11.36 2.01 8.68
N ARG A 90 -11.36 2.19 7.36
CA ARG A 90 -12.46 2.83 6.61
C ARG A 90 -12.82 2.06 5.33
N THR A 91 -14.11 1.94 5.02
CA THR A 91 -14.57 1.42 3.73
C THR A 91 -14.25 2.38 2.58
N ILE A 92 -13.78 1.83 1.45
CA ILE A 92 -13.60 2.56 0.19
C ILE A 92 -14.96 2.75 -0.49
N THR A 93 -15.30 3.99 -0.79
CA THR A 93 -16.52 4.39 -1.51
C THR A 93 -16.20 4.87 -2.93
N ALA A 94 -17.22 4.99 -3.78
CA ALA A 94 -17.03 5.49 -5.15
C ALA A 94 -16.49 6.94 -5.22
N ALA A 95 -16.74 7.73 -4.18
CA ALA A 95 -16.27 9.10 -4.08
C ALA A 95 -14.79 9.19 -3.66
N ASP A 96 -14.22 8.13 -3.08
CA ASP A 96 -12.87 8.19 -2.52
C ASP A 96 -11.81 8.16 -3.62
N ALA A 97 -10.88 9.10 -3.53
CA ALA A 97 -9.78 9.27 -4.46
C ALA A 97 -8.51 9.74 -3.72
N TRP A 98 -7.37 9.63 -4.37
CA TRP A 98 -6.11 10.18 -3.90
C TRP A 98 -5.66 11.32 -4.81
N CYS A 99 -5.21 12.42 -4.22
CA CYS A 99 -4.67 13.54 -4.97
C CYS A 99 -3.21 13.26 -5.33
N GLU A 100 -2.95 13.05 -6.62
CA GLU A 100 -1.60 12.88 -7.16
C GLU A 100 -1.05 14.15 -7.81
N ASP A 101 -1.85 15.22 -7.98
CA ASP A 101 -1.39 16.44 -8.64
C ASP A 101 -0.45 17.26 -7.72
N PRO A 102 0.84 17.43 -8.07
CA PRO A 102 1.79 18.20 -7.27
C PRO A 102 1.45 19.69 -7.15
N ARG A 103 0.55 20.22 -7.98
CA ARG A 103 0.10 21.61 -7.95
C ARG A 103 -1.12 21.83 -7.05
N ASP A 104 -1.82 20.77 -6.64
CA ASP A 104 -2.99 20.87 -5.77
C ASP A 104 -2.57 20.99 -4.29
N ARG A 105 -3.27 21.84 -3.54
CA ARG A 105 -3.09 21.99 -2.08
C ARG A 105 -3.33 20.68 -1.30
N HIS A 106 -4.07 19.75 -1.88
CA HIS A 106 -4.35 18.44 -1.32
C HIS A 106 -3.35 17.37 -1.77
N TYR A 107 -2.23 17.72 -2.40
CA TYR A 107 -1.25 16.75 -2.87
C TYR A 107 -0.92 15.68 -1.82
N ASN A 108 -0.93 14.42 -2.27
CA ASN A 108 -0.72 13.22 -1.49
C ASN A 108 -1.76 13.00 -0.36
N GLN A 109 -2.99 13.49 -0.52
CA GLN A 109 -4.08 13.31 0.45
C GLN A 109 -5.26 12.55 -0.15
N GLY A 110 -6.00 11.87 0.73
CA GLY A 110 -7.33 11.37 0.39
C GLY A 110 -8.30 12.52 0.17
N ILE A 111 -8.93 12.54 -0.99
CA ILE A 111 -9.94 13.53 -1.40
C ILE A 111 -11.25 12.82 -1.74
N ARG A 112 -12.32 13.61 -1.87
CA ARG A 112 -13.60 13.13 -2.39
C ARG A 112 -13.87 13.80 -3.73
N LEU A 113 -14.21 12.99 -4.71
CA LEU A 113 -14.56 13.44 -6.05
C LEU A 113 -16.02 13.07 -6.34
N GLY A 114 -16.78 14.00 -6.92
CA GLY A 114 -18.14 13.80 -7.38
C GLY A 114 -18.23 12.81 -8.54
N GLU A 115 -19.45 12.42 -8.92
CA GLU A 115 -19.66 11.51 -10.06
C GLU A 115 -19.14 12.14 -11.36
N GLY A 116 -18.50 11.32 -12.21
CA GLY A 116 -17.92 11.77 -13.49
C GLY A 116 -16.63 12.59 -13.38
N GLN A 117 -16.23 13.07 -12.19
CA GLN A 117 -14.96 13.77 -12.02
C GLN A 117 -13.77 12.81 -12.21
N GLY A 118 -12.80 13.22 -13.04
CA GLY A 118 -11.56 12.46 -13.23
C GLY A 118 -10.64 12.54 -11.99
N GLY A 119 -9.70 11.60 -11.89
CA GLY A 119 -8.71 11.52 -10.80
C GLY A 119 -8.41 10.07 -10.40
N ASP A 120 -7.42 9.88 -9.53
CA ASP A 120 -7.04 8.54 -9.07
C ASP A 120 -8.03 8.01 -8.04
N ARG A 121 -8.98 7.20 -8.49
CA ARG A 121 -10.06 6.63 -7.66
C ARG A 121 -9.55 5.45 -6.86
N LEU A 122 -9.85 5.44 -5.55
CA LEU A 122 -9.51 4.31 -4.70
C LEU A 122 -10.42 3.09 -4.97
N LYS A 123 -11.66 3.31 -5.41
CA LYS A 123 -12.59 2.23 -5.78
C LYS A 123 -12.29 1.69 -7.18
N ARG A 124 -11.26 0.86 -7.29
CA ARG A 124 -10.84 0.22 -8.55
C ARG A 124 -11.77 -0.93 -8.98
N THR A 125 -11.82 -1.21 -10.28
CA THR A 125 -12.54 -2.38 -10.80
C THR A 125 -11.77 -3.67 -10.57
N ASP A 126 -10.43 -3.62 -10.61
CA ASP A 126 -9.56 -4.73 -10.22
C ASP A 126 -9.49 -4.92 -8.70
N HIS A 127 -8.75 -5.94 -8.26
CA HIS A 127 -8.58 -6.31 -6.85
C HIS A 127 -7.39 -5.62 -6.17
N LEU A 128 -6.67 -4.74 -6.87
CA LEU A 128 -5.43 -4.18 -6.34
C LEU A 128 -5.69 -3.40 -5.04
N TYR A 129 -6.83 -2.70 -4.96
CA TYR A 129 -7.20 -1.87 -3.81
C TYR A 129 -8.31 -2.52 -2.96
N ASP A 130 -8.39 -3.86 -2.94
CA ASP A 130 -9.32 -4.55 -2.04
C ASP A 130 -9.00 -4.26 -0.57
N PHE A 131 -7.70 -4.23 -0.25
CA PHE A 131 -7.17 -3.80 1.04
C PHE A 131 -5.91 -2.97 0.81
N ILE A 132 -5.93 -1.70 1.22
CA ILE A 132 -4.77 -0.82 1.16
C ILE A 132 -4.47 -0.21 2.52
N ILE A 133 -3.19 -0.19 2.90
CA ILE A 133 -2.73 0.51 4.10
C ILE A 133 -1.98 1.76 3.66
N GLU A 134 -2.50 2.91 4.07
CA GLU A 134 -1.83 4.20 3.97
C GLU A 134 -0.61 4.21 4.90
N ILE A 135 0.57 4.52 4.36
CA ILE A 135 1.77 4.78 5.14
C ILE A 135 2.09 6.29 5.11
N ASP A 136 2.81 6.78 6.09
CA ASP A 136 3.13 8.21 6.22
C ASP A 136 4.24 8.72 5.28
N HIS A 137 4.48 8.04 4.14
CA HIS A 137 5.43 8.49 3.13
C HIS A 137 5.00 9.85 2.55
N ASN A 138 5.93 10.81 2.54
CA ASN A 138 5.75 12.15 2.01
C ASN A 138 4.52 12.89 2.60
N THR A 139 4.26 12.72 3.90
CA THR A 139 3.09 13.31 4.57
C THR A 139 3.40 14.58 5.37
N ARG A 140 4.59 14.72 5.96
CA ARG A 140 4.97 15.88 6.80
C ARG A 140 6.50 16.15 6.75
N PRO A 141 6.95 17.24 6.11
CA PRO A 141 6.20 18.05 5.15
C PRO A 141 5.85 17.26 3.88
N ARG A 142 4.77 17.66 3.19
CA ARG A 142 4.44 17.14 1.86
C ARG A 142 5.28 17.91 0.85
N ILE A 143 6.08 17.19 0.06
CA ILE A 143 6.95 17.78 -0.94
C ILE A 143 6.48 17.28 -2.31
N ALA A 144 6.06 18.21 -3.17
CA ALA A 144 5.65 17.94 -4.53
C ALA A 144 6.70 17.10 -5.29
N GLY A 145 6.24 16.08 -6.02
CA GLY A 145 7.10 15.21 -6.82
C GLY A 145 7.95 14.19 -6.04
N ARG A 146 7.86 14.13 -4.70
CA ARG A 146 8.50 13.07 -3.87
C ARG A 146 7.66 11.79 -3.77
N GLY A 147 6.67 11.68 -4.64
CA GLY A 147 5.74 10.55 -4.73
C GLY A 147 4.51 10.74 -3.85
N SER A 148 3.39 10.29 -4.39
CA SER A 148 2.07 10.25 -3.77
C SER A 148 1.56 8.80 -3.71
N ALA A 149 0.41 8.59 -3.08
CA ALA A 149 -0.37 7.35 -3.13
C ALA A 149 0.44 6.07 -2.80
N VAL A 150 1.41 6.17 -1.87
CA VAL A 150 2.18 5.00 -1.48
C VAL A 150 1.38 4.19 -0.46
N PHE A 151 0.91 3.03 -0.90
CA PHE A 151 0.16 2.09 -0.09
C PHE A 151 0.85 0.72 0.02
N LEU A 152 0.60 0.02 1.11
CA LEU A 152 0.73 -1.44 1.13
C LEU A 152 -0.55 -2.04 0.57
N HIS A 153 -0.43 -3.05 -0.28
CA HIS A 153 -1.57 -3.75 -0.90
C HIS A 153 -1.57 -5.18 -0.36
N LEU A 154 -2.74 -5.67 0.08
CA LEU A 154 -2.89 -6.98 0.73
C LEU A 154 -3.84 -7.90 -0.04
#